data_AF-A0A452HSH4-F1
#
_entry.id   AF-A0A452HSH4-F1
#
_cell.length_a   1.000
_cell.length_b   1.000
_cell.length_c   1.000
_cell.angle_alpha   90.00
_cell.angle_beta   90.00
_cell.angle_gamma   90.00
#
_symmetry.space_group_name_H-M   'P 1'
#
loop_
_entity.id
_entity.type
_entity.pdbx_description
1 polymer ?
#
loop_
_entity_poly.entity_id
_entity_poly.type
_entity_poly.pdbx_seq_one_letter_code
_entity_poly.pdbx_strand_id
1 'polypeptide(L)'
;MASVKVWCILVLSFLLPHSYAHMDFFTSIGHMTDLINTEKDLVTSLKDYIKAEESKLEQIKKWAEKLDQLTDTATKDPEGFLGHPVNAFKLMKRLNTEWGELENLVLKDMSDGFISNMTIQRQYFPNDEDQAGAAKALLRLQDTYNLDTDTLSRGNLPGVKHKSFLTAEDCFELGKIAYTEADYYHTELWMEQALKQLDDGEVSTVDKVSILDYLSYAVYQQGDLDKAMMLTKRLLELDPEHQRANGNLKYFEYIMSKEKEANKSTTKTDSQTDKETKTKKKEPNKDYLPERQKYEMLCRGEGLKMVKWNSLFVFDFCLIYRTSHAGLI
;
A
#
# COMPACT_ATOMS: atom_id res chain seq x y z
N MET A 1 -44.19 16.63 -40.90
CA MET A 1 -43.44 15.40 -40.54
C MET A 1 -41.94 15.61 -40.31
N ALA A 2 -41.30 16.68 -40.81
CA ALA A 2 -39.87 16.93 -40.59
C ALA A 2 -39.51 17.39 -39.16
N SER A 3 -40.36 18.21 -38.52
CA SER A 3 -40.08 18.77 -37.17
C SER A 3 -40.03 17.73 -36.04
N VAL A 4 -40.80 16.64 -36.14
CA VAL A 4 -40.86 15.59 -35.11
C VAL A 4 -39.59 14.73 -35.14
N LYS A 5 -38.98 14.52 -36.31
CA LYS A 5 -37.74 13.75 -36.45
C LYS A 5 -36.54 14.48 -35.84
N VAL A 6 -36.49 15.80 -35.93
CA VAL A 6 -35.40 16.61 -35.35
C VAL A 6 -35.44 16.59 -33.82
N TRP A 7 -36.64 16.56 -33.23
CA TRP A 7 -36.78 16.53 -31.78
C TRP A 7 -36.40 15.16 -31.18
N CYS A 8 -36.69 14.06 -31.86
CA CYS A 8 -36.23 12.73 -31.43
C CYS A 8 -34.69 12.58 -31.45
N ILE A 9 -33.99 13.23 -32.39
CA ILE A 9 -32.52 13.16 -32.48
C ILE A 9 -31.85 13.95 -31.34
N LEU A 10 -32.44 15.06 -30.92
CA LEU A 10 -31.94 15.88 -29.79
C LEU A 10 -32.19 15.22 -28.43
N VAL A 11 -33.25 14.44 -28.28
CA VAL A 11 -33.53 13.70 -27.04
C VAL A 11 -32.65 12.44 -26.93
N LEU A 12 -32.34 11.77 -28.05
CA LEU A 12 -31.43 10.62 -28.05
C LEU A 12 -29.96 10.98 -27.76
N SER A 13 -29.54 12.22 -28.05
CA SER A 13 -28.17 12.69 -27.74
C SER A 13 -27.98 13.06 -26.26
N PHE A 14 -29.08 13.34 -25.53
CA PHE A 14 -29.06 13.55 -24.07
C PHE A 14 -29.13 12.25 -23.25
N LEU A 15 -29.42 11.11 -23.90
CA LEU A 15 -29.50 9.78 -23.26
C LEU A 15 -28.26 8.92 -23.47
N LEU A 16 -27.23 9.43 -24.16
CA LEU A 16 -25.92 8.80 -24.16
C LEU A 16 -25.29 9.09 -22.79
N PRO A 17 -25.06 8.08 -21.94
CA PRO A 17 -24.25 8.29 -20.75
C PRO A 17 -22.93 8.87 -21.24
N HIS A 18 -22.58 10.07 -20.76
CA HIS A 18 -21.21 10.54 -20.80
C HIS A 18 -20.43 9.56 -19.93
N SER A 19 -20.04 8.43 -20.53
CA SER A 19 -19.01 7.59 -19.97
C SER A 19 -17.78 8.46 -20.05
N TYR A 20 -17.46 9.12 -18.93
CA TYR A 20 -16.10 9.52 -18.69
C TYR A 20 -15.32 8.23 -18.82
N ALA A 21 -14.62 8.07 -19.95
CA ALA A 21 -13.65 7.01 -20.10
C ALA A 21 -12.61 7.29 -19.03
N HIS A 22 -12.75 6.61 -17.90
CA HIS A 22 -11.73 6.62 -16.87
C HIS A 22 -10.46 6.14 -17.56
N MET A 23 -9.39 6.92 -17.44
CA MET A 23 -8.14 6.60 -18.12
C MET A 23 -7.47 5.49 -17.32
N ASP A 24 -7.80 4.24 -17.62
CA ASP A 24 -7.20 3.09 -16.96
C ASP A 24 -5.69 3.10 -17.25
N PHE A 25 -4.86 3.44 -16.26
CA PHE A 25 -3.40 3.56 -16.43
C PHE A 25 -2.75 2.27 -16.94
N PHE A 26 -3.35 1.13 -16.65
CA PHE A 26 -2.89 -0.19 -17.08
C PHE A 26 -3.19 -0.54 -18.55
N THR A 27 -3.94 0.30 -19.27
CA THR A 27 -4.28 0.03 -20.68
C THR A 27 -3.13 0.28 -21.65
N SER A 28 -2.09 1.02 -21.25
CA SER A 28 -0.94 1.31 -22.10
C SER A 28 0.38 1.33 -21.32
N ILE A 29 1.35 0.55 -21.81
CA ILE A 29 2.75 0.63 -21.37
C ILE A 29 3.30 2.05 -21.58
N GLY A 30 2.79 2.79 -22.57
CA GLY A 30 3.17 4.19 -22.81
C GLY A 30 2.84 5.08 -21.62
N HIS A 31 1.61 5.02 -21.10
CA HIS A 31 1.20 5.85 -19.95
C HIS A 31 2.01 5.51 -18.68
N MET A 32 2.25 4.22 -18.43
CA MET A 32 3.11 3.80 -17.32
C MET A 32 4.57 4.29 -17.48
N THR A 33 5.06 4.36 -18.72
CA THR A 33 6.40 4.91 -19.01
C THR A 33 6.45 6.41 -18.76
N ASP A 34 5.39 7.14 -19.11
CA ASP A 34 5.27 8.57 -18.85
C ASP A 34 5.24 8.85 -17.34
N LEU A 35 4.54 8.03 -16.55
CA LEU A 35 4.56 8.15 -15.08
C LEU A 35 5.97 8.00 -14.49
N ILE A 36 6.76 7.03 -14.97
CA ILE A 36 8.16 6.84 -14.52
C ILE A 36 9.01 8.07 -14.86
N ASN A 37 8.81 8.67 -16.03
CA ASN A 37 9.54 9.88 -16.41
C ASN A 37 9.11 11.08 -15.56
N THR A 38 7.82 11.24 -15.28
CA THR A 38 7.29 12.26 -14.38
C THR A 38 7.87 12.13 -12.97
N GLU A 39 7.93 10.91 -12.42
CA GLU A 39 8.54 10.65 -11.11
C GLU A 39 10.02 11.07 -11.11
N LYS A 40 10.77 10.71 -12.17
CA LYS A 40 12.18 11.11 -12.32
C LYS A 40 12.37 12.63 -12.36
N ASP A 41 11.49 13.35 -13.04
CA ASP A 41 11.53 14.82 -13.11
C ASP A 41 11.20 15.45 -11.76
N LEU A 42 10.23 14.89 -11.03
CA LEU A 42 9.92 15.32 -9.66
C LEU A 42 11.07 15.06 -8.68
N VAL A 43 11.78 13.93 -8.81
CA VAL A 43 12.99 13.65 -8.03
C VAL A 43 14.08 14.69 -8.33
N THR A 44 14.19 15.15 -9.57
CA THR A 44 15.14 16.23 -9.93
C THR A 44 14.73 17.55 -9.26
N SER A 45 13.44 17.90 -9.33
CA SER A 45 12.90 19.08 -8.65
C SER A 45 13.06 19.03 -7.13
N LEU A 46 12.92 17.86 -6.52
CA LEU A 46 13.17 17.64 -5.09
C LEU A 46 14.64 17.89 -4.73
N LYS A 47 15.58 17.45 -5.58
CA LYS A 47 17.02 17.71 -5.38
C LYS A 47 17.36 19.19 -5.45
N ASP A 48 16.70 19.94 -6.35
CA ASP A 48 16.88 21.38 -6.44
C ASP A 48 16.37 22.09 -5.18
N TYR A 49 15.23 21.67 -4.65
CA TYR A 49 14.72 22.13 -3.35
C TYR A 49 15.70 21.84 -2.20
N ILE A 50 16.18 20.59 -2.08
CA ILE A 50 17.15 20.20 -1.05
C ILE A 50 18.40 21.09 -1.12
N LYS A 51 18.96 21.28 -2.30
CA LYS A 51 20.15 22.13 -2.51
C LYS A 51 19.88 23.59 -2.11
N ALA A 52 18.68 24.09 -2.37
CA ALA A 52 18.28 25.44 -1.99
C ALA A 52 18.17 25.60 -0.46
N GLU A 53 17.59 24.61 0.23
CA GLU A 53 17.53 24.55 1.69
C GLU A 53 18.92 24.40 2.33
N GLU A 54 19.78 23.54 1.80
CA GLU A 54 21.17 23.40 2.29
C GLU A 54 21.95 24.71 2.17
N SER A 55 21.80 25.44 1.06
CA SER A 55 22.41 26.75 0.85
C SER A 55 21.89 27.81 1.83
N LYS A 56 20.58 27.80 2.10
CA LYS A 56 19.95 28.68 3.11
C LYS A 56 20.48 28.33 4.51
N LEU A 57 20.49 27.05 4.87
CA LEU A 57 20.98 26.57 6.16
C LEU A 57 22.45 26.94 6.37
N GLU A 58 23.29 26.81 5.35
CA GLU A 58 24.71 27.19 5.41
C GLU A 58 24.90 28.70 5.66
N GLN A 59 24.06 29.54 5.06
CA GLN A 59 24.07 30.98 5.35
C GLN A 59 23.67 31.26 6.80
N ILE A 60 22.62 30.58 7.31
CA ILE A 60 22.16 30.73 8.70
C ILE A 60 23.25 30.27 9.68
N LYS A 61 23.95 29.16 9.39
CA LYS A 61 25.08 28.68 10.21
C LYS A 61 26.19 29.72 10.32
N LYS A 62 26.59 30.34 9.21
CA LYS A 62 27.59 31.43 9.20
C LYS A 62 27.13 32.66 9.99
N TRP A 63 25.84 32.99 9.90
CA TRP A 63 25.23 34.04 10.72
C TRP A 63 25.31 33.70 12.21
N ALA A 64 24.94 32.48 12.60
CA ALA A 64 25.01 32.02 13.98
C ALA A 64 26.44 32.08 14.53
N GLU A 65 27.43 31.56 13.80
CA GLU A 65 28.85 31.60 14.20
C GLU A 65 29.35 33.04 14.40
N LYS A 66 29.03 33.94 13.46
CA LYS A 66 29.38 35.37 13.57
C LYS A 66 28.74 36.01 14.81
N LEU A 67 27.47 35.68 15.09
CA LEU A 67 26.75 36.24 16.24
C LEU A 67 27.32 35.72 17.56
N ASP A 68 27.65 34.44 17.64
CA ASP A 68 28.22 33.76 18.81
C ASP A 68 29.54 34.42 19.26
N GLN A 69 30.47 34.62 18.31
CA GLN A 69 31.75 35.31 18.56
C GLN A 69 31.55 36.77 19.06
N LEU A 70 30.54 37.47 18.53
CA LEU A 70 30.23 38.85 18.91
C LEU A 70 29.58 38.93 20.30
N THR A 71 28.73 37.96 20.65
CA THR A 71 28.10 37.90 21.97
C THR A 71 29.09 37.55 23.06
N ASP A 72 30.01 36.61 22.81
CA ASP A 72 31.05 36.21 23.76
C ASP A 72 31.97 37.36 24.20
N THR A 73 32.27 38.27 23.28
CA THR A 73 33.11 39.44 23.60
C THR A 73 32.32 40.48 24.40
N ALA A 74 31.04 40.66 24.08
CA ALA A 74 30.18 41.65 24.73
C ALA A 74 29.72 41.24 26.13
N THR A 75 29.58 39.94 26.42
CA THR A 75 29.13 39.44 27.73
C THR A 75 30.24 39.37 28.78
N LYS A 76 31.51 39.31 28.37
CA LYS A 76 32.68 39.27 29.28
C LYS A 76 32.91 40.59 30.03
N ASP A 77 32.62 41.72 29.39
CA ASP A 77 32.68 43.06 30.00
C ASP A 77 31.67 44.01 29.33
N PRO A 78 30.39 43.97 29.74
CA PRO A 78 29.35 44.78 29.11
C PRO A 78 29.56 46.28 29.24
N GLU A 79 30.02 46.76 30.41
CA GLU A 79 30.20 48.20 30.67
C GLU A 79 31.38 48.76 29.88
N GLY A 80 32.53 48.08 29.87
CA GLY A 80 33.68 48.49 29.06
C GLY A 80 33.42 48.35 27.56
N PHE A 81 32.68 47.32 27.14
CA PHE A 81 32.28 47.16 25.74
C PHE A 81 31.38 48.30 25.27
N LEU A 82 30.35 48.66 26.05
CA LEU A 82 29.41 49.74 25.71
C LEU A 82 29.97 51.15 25.93
N GLY A 83 31.03 51.29 26.75
CA GLY A 83 31.76 52.54 26.92
C GLY A 83 32.44 53.04 25.64
N HIS A 84 32.63 52.16 24.64
CA HIS A 84 33.16 52.54 23.32
C HIS A 84 32.02 52.86 22.32
N PRO A 85 31.89 54.11 21.81
CA PRO A 85 30.76 54.52 20.98
C PRO A 85 30.53 53.68 19.71
N VAL A 86 31.60 53.13 19.11
CA VAL A 86 31.48 52.24 17.92
C VAL A 86 30.80 50.92 18.29
N ASN A 87 31.08 50.38 19.47
CA ASN A 87 30.49 49.12 19.93
C ASN A 87 29.01 49.30 20.26
N ALA A 88 28.66 50.41 20.93
CA ALA A 88 27.27 50.79 21.17
C ALA A 88 26.49 50.92 19.85
N PHE A 89 27.02 51.64 18.86
CA PHE A 89 26.41 51.74 17.53
C PHE A 89 26.26 50.38 16.85
N LYS A 90 27.30 49.54 16.87
CA LYS A 90 27.28 48.21 16.26
C LYS A 90 26.26 47.28 16.92
N LEU A 91 26.07 47.35 18.24
CA LEU A 91 25.03 46.62 18.94
C LEU A 91 23.63 47.11 18.53
N MET A 92 23.40 48.42 18.52
CA MET A 92 22.11 49.01 18.11
C MET A 92 21.75 48.61 16.68
N LYS A 93 22.70 48.74 15.74
CA LYS A 93 22.51 48.28 14.34
C LYS A 93 22.19 46.80 14.28
N ARG A 94 22.90 45.97 15.05
CA ARG A 94 22.70 44.52 15.05
C ARG A 94 21.28 44.16 15.47
N LEU A 95 20.83 44.68 16.62
CA LEU A 95 19.48 44.41 17.16
C LEU A 95 18.36 45.02 16.31
N ASN A 96 18.58 46.21 15.73
CA ASN A 96 17.54 46.90 14.96
C ASN A 96 17.43 46.43 13.49
N THR A 97 18.53 45.94 12.89
CA THR A 97 18.57 45.65 11.44
C THR A 97 19.07 44.24 11.15
N GLU A 98 20.25 43.86 11.65
CA GLU A 98 20.87 42.58 11.28
C GLU A 98 20.02 41.37 11.75
N TRP A 99 19.35 41.46 12.90
CA TRP A 99 18.42 40.42 13.35
C TRP A 99 17.15 40.31 12.49
N GLY A 100 16.62 41.43 11.98
CA GLY A 100 15.49 41.41 11.06
C GLY A 100 15.85 40.83 9.69
N GLU A 101 17.08 41.06 9.21
CA GLU A 101 17.59 40.39 8.00
C GLU A 101 17.71 38.87 8.18
N LEU A 102 18.19 38.43 9.35
CA LEU A 102 18.25 37.01 9.70
C LEU A 102 16.85 36.39 9.80
N GLU A 103 15.90 37.06 10.46
CA GLU A 103 14.50 36.62 10.54
C GLU A 103 13.90 36.41 9.14
N ASN A 104 14.08 37.39 8.24
CA ASN A 104 13.63 37.27 6.85
C ASN A 104 14.26 36.07 6.12
N LEU A 105 15.55 35.80 6.35
CA LEU A 105 16.21 34.63 5.77
C LEU A 105 15.62 33.32 6.33
N VAL A 106 15.37 33.25 7.64
CA VAL A 106 14.79 32.07 8.30
C VAL A 106 13.39 31.78 7.78
N LEU A 107 12.55 32.82 7.65
CA LEU A 107 11.16 32.71 7.17
C LEU A 107 11.05 32.47 5.67
N LYS A 108 12.12 32.66 4.90
CA LYS A 108 12.11 32.47 3.45
C LYS A 108 11.81 31.02 3.09
N ASP A 109 10.68 30.78 2.44
CA ASP A 109 10.33 29.46 1.90
C ASP A 109 11.16 29.16 0.64
N MET A 110 11.81 27.99 0.62
CA MET A 110 12.58 27.49 -0.53
C MET A 110 11.81 26.45 -1.35
N SER A 111 10.60 26.06 -0.91
CA SER A 111 9.83 24.94 -1.47
C SER A 111 8.95 25.31 -2.67
N ASP A 112 8.69 26.59 -2.92
CA ASP A 112 7.77 27.10 -3.95
C ASP A 112 7.90 26.42 -5.33
N GLY A 113 9.14 26.30 -5.84
CA GLY A 113 9.41 25.66 -7.12
C GLY A 113 9.05 24.17 -7.15
N PHE A 114 9.37 23.45 -6.07
CA PHE A 114 9.04 22.03 -5.94
C PHE A 114 7.53 21.81 -5.75
N ILE A 115 6.90 22.57 -4.85
CA ILE A 115 5.46 22.44 -4.57
C ILE A 115 4.63 22.81 -5.80
N SER A 116 5.01 23.86 -6.54
CA SER A 116 4.33 24.23 -7.79
C SER A 116 4.44 23.13 -8.84
N ASN A 117 5.64 22.57 -9.03
CA ASN A 117 5.83 21.46 -9.96
C ASN A 117 5.02 20.22 -9.54
N MET A 118 5.11 19.81 -8.28
CA MET A 118 4.33 18.69 -7.72
C MET A 118 2.83 18.89 -7.93
N THR A 119 2.33 20.10 -7.68
CA THR A 119 0.90 20.43 -7.85
C THR A 119 0.45 20.28 -9.30
N ILE A 120 1.27 20.71 -10.26
CA ILE A 120 1.00 20.54 -11.70
C ILE A 120 1.04 19.07 -12.10
N GLN A 121 2.02 18.30 -11.63
CA GLN A 121 2.14 16.88 -12.02
C GLN A 121 1.08 15.99 -11.39
N ARG A 122 0.60 16.34 -10.18
CA ARG A 122 -0.39 15.55 -9.42
C ARG A 122 -1.70 15.33 -10.18
N GLN A 123 -2.06 16.21 -11.12
CA GLN A 123 -3.26 16.02 -11.96
C GLN A 123 -3.17 14.78 -12.89
N TYR A 124 -1.96 14.24 -13.09
CA TYR A 124 -1.70 13.08 -13.93
C TYR A 124 -1.36 11.82 -13.11
N PHE A 125 -1.41 11.90 -11.78
CA PHE A 125 -1.08 10.78 -10.92
C PHE A 125 -2.23 9.75 -10.90
N PRO A 126 -1.90 8.46 -10.69
CA PRO A 126 -2.90 7.46 -10.33
C PRO A 126 -3.65 7.85 -9.05
N ASN A 127 -4.90 7.43 -8.96
CA ASN A 127 -5.75 7.61 -7.78
C ASN A 127 -5.89 6.30 -6.97
N ASP A 128 -6.70 6.33 -5.91
CA ASP A 128 -6.93 5.18 -5.02
C ASP A 128 -7.54 3.98 -5.76
N GLU A 129 -8.37 4.21 -6.78
CA GLU A 129 -8.98 3.14 -7.60
C GLU A 129 -7.92 2.45 -8.47
N ASP A 130 -6.98 3.22 -9.02
CA ASP A 130 -5.86 2.67 -9.80
C ASP A 130 -4.93 1.82 -8.93
N GLN A 131 -4.62 2.27 -7.72
CA GLN A 131 -3.84 1.49 -6.76
C GLN A 131 -4.56 0.18 -6.38
N ALA A 132 -5.86 0.25 -6.09
CA ALA A 132 -6.67 -0.93 -5.81
C ALA A 132 -6.73 -1.88 -7.03
N GLY A 133 -6.85 -1.34 -8.24
CA GLY A 133 -6.81 -2.10 -9.49
C GLY A 133 -5.47 -2.82 -9.69
N ALA A 134 -4.35 -2.15 -9.38
CA ALA A 134 -3.02 -2.74 -9.42
C ALA A 134 -2.88 -3.93 -8.45
N ALA A 135 -3.35 -3.75 -7.22
CA ALA A 135 -3.36 -4.79 -6.20
C ALA A 135 -4.20 -5.99 -6.63
N LYS A 136 -5.42 -5.76 -7.13
CA LYS A 136 -6.30 -6.83 -7.65
C LYS A 136 -5.66 -7.59 -8.81
N ALA A 137 -4.98 -6.88 -9.72
CA ALA A 137 -4.24 -7.52 -10.80
C ALA A 137 -3.10 -8.41 -10.28
N LEU A 138 -2.38 -7.97 -9.24
CA LEU A 138 -1.34 -8.77 -8.58
C LEU A 138 -1.91 -10.04 -7.93
N LEU A 139 -3.01 -9.92 -7.17
CA LEU A 139 -3.69 -11.07 -6.55
C LEU A 139 -4.19 -12.06 -7.60
N ARG A 140 -4.74 -11.57 -8.72
CA ARG A 140 -5.15 -12.43 -9.83
C ARG A 140 -3.98 -13.22 -10.43
N LEU A 141 -2.81 -12.59 -10.58
CA LEU A 141 -1.60 -13.28 -11.04
C LEU A 141 -1.12 -14.31 -10.01
N GLN A 142 -1.20 -13.97 -8.72
CA GLN A 142 -0.89 -14.89 -7.63
C GLN A 142 -1.72 -16.17 -7.73
N ASP A 143 -3.04 -16.05 -7.89
CA ASP A 143 -3.94 -17.18 -8.08
C ASP A 143 -3.65 -17.97 -9.35
N THR A 144 -3.57 -17.28 -10.48
CA THR A 144 -3.43 -17.91 -11.81
C THR A 144 -2.20 -18.80 -11.88
N TYR A 145 -1.10 -18.34 -11.28
CA TYR A 145 0.20 -19.02 -11.30
C TYR A 145 0.55 -19.72 -9.99
N ASN A 146 -0.36 -19.78 -9.01
CA ASN A 146 -0.15 -20.38 -7.70
C ASN A 146 1.15 -19.89 -7.02
N LEU A 147 1.36 -18.57 -7.05
CA LEU A 147 2.57 -17.94 -6.51
C LEU A 147 2.47 -17.80 -4.99
N ASP A 148 3.55 -18.13 -4.29
CA ASP A 148 3.62 -17.91 -2.85
C ASP A 148 3.95 -16.43 -2.52
N THR A 149 3.39 -15.94 -1.42
CA THR A 149 3.56 -14.55 -0.97
C THR A 149 5.02 -14.21 -0.63
N ASP A 150 5.81 -15.19 -0.23
CA ASP A 150 7.21 -15.01 0.11
C ASP A 150 8.08 -14.81 -1.15
N THR A 151 7.82 -15.55 -2.23
CA THR A 151 8.42 -15.35 -3.55
C THR A 151 8.01 -14.02 -4.15
N LEU A 152 6.72 -13.67 -4.07
CA LEU A 152 6.20 -12.39 -4.57
C LEU A 152 6.79 -11.20 -3.81
N SER A 153 6.75 -11.23 -2.47
CA SER A 153 7.29 -10.15 -1.64
C SER A 153 8.80 -9.97 -1.78
N ARG A 154 9.55 -11.03 -2.12
CA ARG A 154 10.99 -10.92 -2.41
C ARG A 154 11.32 -10.60 -3.87
N GLY A 155 10.32 -10.41 -4.72
CA GLY A 155 10.49 -10.16 -6.15
C GLY A 155 11.18 -11.31 -6.89
N ASN A 156 11.10 -12.54 -6.37
CA ASN A 156 11.79 -13.72 -6.89
C ASN A 156 11.02 -14.40 -8.04
N LEU A 157 10.49 -13.60 -8.97
CA LEU A 157 9.75 -14.11 -10.13
C LEU A 157 10.70 -14.53 -11.28
N PRO A 158 10.41 -15.62 -12.01
CA PRO A 158 11.23 -16.03 -13.14
C PRO A 158 11.34 -14.95 -14.23
N GLY A 159 12.54 -14.74 -14.77
CA GLY A 159 12.76 -13.88 -15.94
C GLY A 159 12.86 -12.37 -15.66
N VAL A 160 12.68 -11.92 -14.41
CA VAL A 160 12.84 -10.50 -14.05
C VAL A 160 14.32 -10.15 -13.80
N LYS A 161 14.80 -9.10 -14.46
CA LYS A 161 16.17 -8.58 -14.28
C LYS A 161 16.29 -7.62 -13.10
N HIS A 162 15.20 -6.91 -12.80
CA HIS A 162 15.09 -5.95 -11.70
C HIS A 162 14.11 -6.53 -10.69
N LYS A 163 14.59 -6.73 -9.46
CA LYS A 163 13.78 -7.20 -8.34
C LYS A 163 13.32 -6.00 -7.53
N SER A 164 12.04 -5.99 -7.17
CA SER A 164 11.50 -5.11 -6.14
C SER A 164 11.06 -5.97 -4.96
N PHE A 165 11.14 -5.41 -3.76
CA PHE A 165 10.73 -6.06 -2.53
C PHE A 165 9.46 -5.36 -2.02
N LEU A 166 8.51 -6.14 -1.52
CA LEU A 166 7.36 -5.63 -0.78
C LEU A 166 7.71 -5.60 0.70
N THR A 167 7.55 -4.43 1.30
CA THR A 167 7.68 -4.19 2.74
C THR A 167 6.51 -4.80 3.51
N ALA A 168 6.62 -4.80 4.84
CA ALA A 168 5.53 -5.24 5.72
C ALA A 168 4.29 -4.36 5.56
N GLU A 169 4.48 -3.08 5.23
CA GLU A 169 3.42 -2.13 4.91
C GLU A 169 2.74 -2.47 3.59
N ASP A 170 3.50 -2.73 2.52
CA ASP A 170 2.93 -3.16 1.24
C ASP A 170 2.11 -4.47 1.40
N CYS A 171 2.64 -5.43 2.18
CA CYS A 171 1.94 -6.69 2.45
C CYS A 171 0.64 -6.45 3.26
N PHE A 172 0.67 -5.54 4.24
CA PHE A 172 -0.51 -5.17 5.02
C PHE A 172 -1.58 -4.50 4.14
N GLU A 173 -1.18 -3.60 3.23
CA GLU A 173 -2.08 -2.94 2.29
C GLU A 173 -2.74 -3.93 1.33
N LEU A 174 -1.96 -4.85 0.74
CA LEU A 174 -2.49 -5.92 -0.12
C LEU A 174 -3.52 -6.77 0.62
N GLY A 175 -3.23 -7.14 1.87
CA GLY A 175 -4.15 -7.88 2.73
C GLY A 175 -5.44 -7.11 3.02
N LYS A 176 -5.37 -5.78 3.22
CA LYS A 176 -6.56 -4.93 3.43
C LYS A 176 -7.42 -4.82 2.17
N ILE A 177 -6.80 -4.68 1.00
CA ILE A 177 -7.52 -4.65 -0.28
C ILE A 177 -8.23 -5.99 -0.53
N ALA A 178 -7.57 -7.11 -0.24
CA ALA A 178 -8.21 -8.44 -0.28
C ALA A 178 -9.39 -8.53 0.69
N TYR A 179 -9.22 -8.03 1.92
CA TYR A 179 -10.26 -8.05 2.95
C TYR A 179 -11.51 -7.28 2.53
N THR A 180 -11.36 -6.11 1.89
CA THR A 180 -12.51 -5.30 1.43
C THR A 180 -13.36 -6.01 0.37
N GLU A 181 -12.76 -6.95 -0.37
CA GLU A 181 -13.43 -7.79 -1.36
C GLU A 181 -13.95 -9.11 -0.77
N ALA A 182 -13.90 -9.27 0.56
CA ALA A 182 -14.20 -10.50 1.29
C ALA A 182 -13.34 -11.71 0.86
N ASP A 183 -12.18 -11.45 0.26
CA ASP A 183 -11.18 -12.46 -0.04
C ASP A 183 -10.33 -12.74 1.21
N TYR A 184 -10.94 -13.48 2.13
CA TYR A 184 -10.29 -13.82 3.41
C TYR A 184 -9.08 -14.73 3.22
N TYR A 185 -9.02 -15.50 2.13
CA TYR A 185 -7.89 -16.36 1.83
C TYR A 185 -6.64 -15.53 1.53
N HIS A 186 -6.72 -14.57 0.60
CA HIS A 186 -5.59 -13.67 0.33
C HIS A 186 -5.30 -12.73 1.49
N THR A 187 -6.33 -12.31 2.23
CA THR A 187 -6.13 -11.55 3.47
C THR A 187 -5.22 -12.32 4.43
N GLU A 188 -5.51 -13.60 4.70
CA GLU A 188 -4.68 -14.43 5.58
C GLU A 188 -3.24 -14.49 5.06
N LEU A 189 -3.04 -14.83 3.78
CA LEU A 189 -1.70 -14.99 3.21
C LEU A 189 -0.84 -13.72 3.33
N TRP A 190 -1.40 -12.55 3.01
CA TRP A 190 -0.67 -11.30 3.00
C TRP A 190 -0.46 -10.71 4.40
N MET A 191 -1.43 -10.88 5.30
CA MET A 191 -1.28 -10.51 6.71
C MET A 191 -0.24 -11.38 7.42
N GLU A 192 -0.19 -12.69 7.13
CA GLU A 192 0.88 -13.57 7.63
C GLU A 192 2.25 -13.16 7.11
N GLN A 193 2.34 -12.79 5.83
CA GLN A 193 3.60 -12.33 5.24
C GLN A 193 4.07 -11.01 5.88
N ALA A 194 3.17 -10.06 6.11
CA ALA A 194 3.47 -8.82 6.82
C ALA A 194 3.97 -9.10 8.24
N LEU A 195 3.25 -9.95 8.99
CA LEU A 195 3.62 -10.30 10.36
C LEU A 195 4.98 -11.01 10.43
N LYS A 196 5.26 -11.90 9.48
CA LYS A 196 6.54 -12.59 9.34
C LYS A 196 7.68 -11.61 9.13
N GLN A 197 7.54 -10.64 8.23
CA GLN A 197 8.57 -9.61 7.99
C GLN A 197 8.84 -8.77 9.25
N LEU A 198 7.81 -8.42 10.01
CA LEU A 198 7.97 -7.72 11.29
C LEU A 198 8.55 -8.61 12.41
N ASP A 199 8.34 -9.91 12.36
CA ASP A 199 8.94 -10.88 13.29
C ASP A 199 10.43 -11.13 12.95
N ASP A 200 10.79 -11.04 11.66
CA ASP A 200 12.16 -11.12 11.16
C ASP A 200 12.97 -9.82 11.41
N GLY A 201 12.34 -8.77 11.95
CA GLY A 201 12.99 -7.55 12.43
C GLY A 201 12.92 -6.35 11.48
N GLU A 202 12.02 -6.37 10.49
CA GLU A 202 11.78 -5.21 9.64
C GLU A 202 11.26 -4.01 10.45
N VAL A 203 11.87 -2.83 10.26
CA VAL A 203 11.41 -1.58 10.89
C VAL A 203 10.30 -1.00 10.03
N SER A 204 9.08 -1.00 10.55
CA SER A 204 7.89 -0.48 9.88
C SER A 204 7.05 0.37 10.83
N THR A 205 6.23 1.26 10.26
CA THR A 205 5.20 2.05 10.95
C THR A 205 3.94 1.23 11.25
N VAL A 206 3.80 0.06 10.62
CA VAL A 206 2.62 -0.80 10.76
C VAL A 206 2.60 -1.46 12.13
N ASP A 207 1.46 -1.33 12.79
CA ASP A 207 1.22 -1.92 14.09
C ASP A 207 0.83 -3.42 14.00
N LYS A 208 1.54 -4.26 14.78
CA LYS A 208 1.27 -5.70 14.85
C LYS A 208 -0.15 -6.01 15.37
N VAL A 209 -0.69 -5.18 16.26
CA VAL A 209 -2.06 -5.37 16.78
C VAL A 209 -3.08 -5.25 15.65
N SER A 210 -2.92 -4.24 14.79
CA SER A 210 -3.75 -4.04 13.59
C SER A 210 -3.68 -5.22 12.63
N ILE A 211 -2.49 -5.75 12.33
CA ILE A 211 -2.33 -6.95 11.47
C ILE A 211 -3.04 -8.16 12.07
N LEU A 212 -2.83 -8.42 13.37
CA LEU A 212 -3.43 -9.56 14.06
C LEU A 212 -4.96 -9.49 14.10
N ASP A 213 -5.54 -8.28 14.17
CA ASP A 213 -6.98 -8.08 14.16
C ASP A 213 -7.60 -8.54 12.83
N TYR A 214 -7.10 -8.02 11.70
CA TYR A 214 -7.52 -8.47 10.36
C TYR A 214 -7.28 -9.96 10.14
N LEU A 215 -6.09 -10.44 10.50
CA LEU A 215 -5.69 -11.84 10.32
C LEU A 215 -6.59 -12.80 11.11
N SER A 216 -6.84 -12.50 12.40
CA SER A 216 -7.68 -13.35 13.24
C SER A 216 -9.12 -13.47 12.72
N TYR A 217 -9.68 -12.37 12.19
CA TYR A 217 -11.00 -12.39 11.57
C TYR A 217 -11.00 -13.17 10.24
N ALA A 218 -10.03 -12.95 9.36
CA ALA A 218 -9.94 -13.65 8.08
C ALA A 218 -9.82 -15.17 8.26
N VAL A 219 -9.00 -15.60 9.22
CA VAL A 219 -8.83 -17.01 9.60
C VAL A 219 -10.13 -17.59 10.17
N TYR A 220 -10.84 -16.84 11.01
CA TYR A 220 -12.15 -17.23 11.52
C TYR A 220 -13.19 -17.42 10.40
N GLN A 221 -13.27 -16.51 9.44
CA GLN A 221 -14.19 -16.61 8.29
C GLN A 221 -13.91 -17.83 7.40
N GLN A 222 -12.64 -18.27 7.37
CA GLN A 222 -12.25 -19.49 6.68
C GLN A 222 -12.60 -20.77 7.44
N GLY A 223 -12.92 -20.66 8.74
CA GLY A 223 -13.39 -21.77 9.58
C GLY A 223 -12.31 -22.39 10.47
N ASP A 224 -11.12 -21.81 10.54
CA ASP A 224 -10.06 -22.27 11.45
C ASP A 224 -10.16 -21.55 12.80
N LEU A 225 -11.08 -22.03 13.64
CA LEU A 225 -11.37 -21.44 14.95
C LEU A 225 -10.17 -21.50 15.90
N ASP A 226 -9.41 -22.60 15.87
CA ASP A 226 -8.24 -22.79 16.73
C ASP A 226 -7.16 -21.76 16.43
N LYS A 227 -6.84 -21.55 15.14
CA LYS A 227 -5.87 -20.54 14.71
C LYS A 227 -6.37 -19.13 14.98
N ALA A 228 -7.65 -18.83 14.73
CA ALA A 228 -8.22 -17.52 15.05
C ALA A 228 -8.08 -17.19 16.55
N MET A 229 -8.38 -18.13 17.43
CA MET A 229 -8.23 -17.96 18.87
C MET A 229 -6.75 -17.77 19.28
N MET A 230 -5.82 -18.51 18.69
CA MET A 230 -4.39 -18.34 18.93
C MET A 230 -3.93 -16.92 18.57
N LEU A 231 -4.33 -16.42 17.40
CA LEU A 231 -3.99 -15.08 16.93
C LEU A 231 -4.61 -13.99 17.82
N THR A 232 -5.87 -14.17 18.26
CA THR A 232 -6.51 -13.24 19.20
C THR A 232 -5.80 -13.21 20.56
N LYS A 233 -5.31 -14.34 21.06
CA LYS A 233 -4.50 -14.37 22.29
C LYS A 233 -3.19 -13.63 22.10
N ARG A 234 -2.48 -13.86 20.99
CA ARG A 234 -1.26 -13.11 20.63
C ARG A 234 -1.52 -11.60 20.54
N LEU A 235 -2.68 -11.19 20.00
CA LEU A 235 -3.09 -9.80 19.97
C LEU A 235 -3.24 -9.23 21.39
N LEU A 236 -3.93 -9.94 22.29
CA LEU A 236 -4.15 -9.50 23.66
C LEU A 236 -2.88 -9.52 24.53
N GLU A 237 -1.85 -10.28 24.15
CA GLU A 237 -0.52 -10.18 24.77
C GLU A 237 0.16 -8.82 24.47
N LEU A 238 -0.13 -8.23 23.31
CA LEU A 238 0.38 -6.92 22.91
C LEU A 238 -0.50 -5.77 23.40
N ASP A 239 -1.82 -5.94 23.34
CA ASP A 239 -2.81 -4.98 23.84
C ASP A 239 -3.92 -5.68 24.65
N PRO A 240 -3.72 -5.81 25.98
CA PRO A 240 -4.71 -6.46 26.86
C PRO A 240 -6.07 -5.75 26.90
N GLU A 241 -6.12 -4.46 26.61
CA GLU A 241 -7.34 -3.63 26.68
C GLU A 241 -8.08 -3.56 25.33
N HIS A 242 -7.62 -4.30 24.31
CA HIS A 242 -8.23 -4.30 22.99
C HIS A 242 -9.66 -4.82 23.05
N GLN A 243 -10.64 -3.91 22.96
CA GLN A 243 -12.06 -4.20 23.21
C GLN A 243 -12.60 -5.31 22.29
N ARG A 244 -12.28 -5.23 21.00
CA ARG A 244 -12.76 -6.18 19.99
C ARG A 244 -12.16 -7.57 20.20
N ALA A 245 -10.88 -7.64 20.53
CA ALA A 245 -10.18 -8.92 20.72
C ALA A 245 -10.67 -9.63 21.98
N ASN A 246 -10.91 -8.87 23.07
CA ASN A 246 -11.54 -9.40 24.28
C ASN A 246 -12.94 -9.97 24.01
N GLY A 247 -13.73 -9.29 23.17
CA GLY A 247 -15.03 -9.78 22.71
C GLY A 247 -14.93 -11.05 21.87
N ASN A 248 -14.04 -11.03 20.86
CA ASN A 248 -13.80 -12.16 19.95
C ASN A 248 -13.33 -13.41 20.70
N LEU A 249 -12.41 -13.26 21.66
CA LEU A 249 -11.89 -14.39 22.43
C LEU A 249 -12.99 -15.13 23.20
N LYS A 250 -13.84 -14.39 23.93
CA LYS A 250 -14.99 -14.97 24.65
C LYS A 250 -15.97 -15.67 23.70
N TYR A 251 -16.19 -15.08 22.53
CA TYR A 251 -17.05 -15.64 21.50
C TYR A 251 -16.49 -16.95 20.92
N PHE A 252 -15.20 -16.99 20.60
CA PHE A 252 -14.53 -18.19 20.11
C PHE A 252 -14.54 -19.33 21.14
N GLU A 253 -14.28 -19.02 22.41
CA GLU A 253 -14.37 -19.98 23.52
C GLU A 253 -15.77 -20.59 23.63
N TYR A 254 -16.82 -19.77 23.46
CA TYR A 254 -18.21 -20.22 23.47
C TYR A 254 -18.56 -21.14 22.30
N ILE A 255 -18.13 -20.81 21.07
CA ILE A 255 -18.34 -21.68 19.90
C ILE A 255 -17.65 -23.02 20.14
N MET A 256 -16.38 -22.99 20.58
CA MET A 256 -15.59 -24.20 20.81
C MET A 256 -16.17 -25.09 21.90
N SER A 257 -16.74 -24.52 22.98
CA SER A 257 -17.42 -25.33 24.00
C SER A 257 -18.66 -26.02 23.45
N LYS A 258 -19.44 -25.34 22.60
CA LYS A 258 -20.62 -25.94 21.96
C LYS A 258 -20.26 -27.07 21.01
N GLU A 259 -19.21 -26.92 20.21
CA GLU A 259 -18.73 -27.98 19.32
C GLU A 259 -18.28 -29.22 20.11
N LYS A 260 -17.60 -29.02 21.25
CA LYS A 260 -17.20 -30.11 22.15
C LYS A 260 -18.40 -30.82 22.78
N GLU A 261 -19.43 -30.08 23.16
CA GLU A 261 -20.67 -30.66 23.70
C GLU A 261 -21.47 -31.42 22.65
N ALA A 262 -21.59 -30.88 21.44
CA ALA A 262 -22.20 -31.55 20.30
C ALA A 262 -21.48 -32.87 20.00
N ASN A 263 -20.15 -32.84 19.88
CA ASN A 263 -19.35 -34.04 19.60
C ASN A 263 -19.44 -35.10 20.71
N LYS A 264 -19.54 -34.69 21.99
CA LYS A 264 -19.78 -35.61 23.13
C LYS A 264 -21.18 -36.22 23.13
N SER A 265 -22.18 -35.51 22.63
CA SER A 265 -23.55 -36.03 22.52
C SER A 265 -23.69 -37.05 21.39
N THR A 266 -22.93 -36.90 20.31
CA THR A 266 -22.87 -37.85 19.18
C THR A 266 -22.11 -39.13 19.52
N THR A 267 -21.19 -39.13 20.49
CA THR A 267 -20.45 -40.35 20.89
C THR A 267 -21.25 -41.31 21.78
N LYS A 268 -22.48 -40.95 22.21
CA LYS A 268 -23.35 -41.81 23.05
C LYS A 268 -24.41 -42.59 22.29
N THR A 269 -24.53 -42.39 20.98
CA THR A 269 -25.44 -43.15 20.12
C THR A 269 -24.73 -43.39 18.79
N ASP A 270 -24.59 -44.66 18.43
CA ASP A 270 -23.95 -45.20 17.23
C ASP A 270 -22.42 -45.35 17.23
N SER A 271 -22.02 -46.58 17.55
CA SER A 271 -20.93 -47.30 16.89
C SER A 271 -21.03 -47.22 15.36
N GLN A 272 -19.87 -47.00 14.72
CA GLN A 272 -19.56 -47.01 13.28
C GLN A 272 -19.74 -45.70 12.51
N THR A 273 -18.68 -44.88 12.47
CA THR A 273 -17.78 -44.73 11.30
C THR A 273 -16.79 -43.60 11.57
N ASP A 274 -15.51 -43.93 11.68
CA ASP A 274 -14.43 -42.95 11.71
C ASP A 274 -14.39 -42.21 10.37
N LYS A 275 -14.91 -40.98 10.35
CA LYS A 275 -14.49 -39.97 9.38
C LYS A 275 -13.73 -38.90 10.15
N GLU A 276 -12.40 -39.00 10.05
CA GLU A 276 -11.48 -37.90 10.34
C GLU A 276 -12.05 -36.60 9.77
N THR A 277 -12.50 -35.69 10.65
CA THR A 277 -12.80 -34.33 10.25
C THR A 277 -11.47 -33.61 10.09
N LYS A 278 -10.79 -33.88 8.97
CA LYS A 278 -9.69 -33.02 8.51
C LYS A 278 -10.33 -31.71 8.11
N THR A 279 -10.05 -30.66 8.88
CA THR A 279 -10.29 -29.26 8.56
C THR A 279 -9.65 -28.99 7.20
N LYS A 280 -10.43 -29.13 6.12
CA LYS A 280 -9.99 -28.72 4.80
C LYS A 280 -9.94 -27.20 4.83
N LYS A 281 -8.74 -26.62 4.74
CA LYS A 281 -8.57 -25.21 4.37
C LYS A 281 -9.54 -24.92 3.22
N LYS A 282 -10.38 -23.89 3.36
CA LYS A 282 -11.20 -23.45 2.23
C LYS A 282 -10.22 -23.08 1.10
N GLU A 283 -10.27 -23.86 0.02
CA GLU A 283 -9.64 -23.47 -1.25
C GLU A 283 -10.20 -22.11 -1.68
N PRO A 284 -9.47 -21.33 -2.51
CA PRO A 284 -9.93 -20.04 -3.03
C PRO A 284 -11.39 -20.15 -3.46
N ASN A 285 -12.18 -19.09 -3.20
CA ASN A 285 -13.60 -19.06 -3.52
C ASN A 285 -13.76 -19.52 -4.98
N LYS A 286 -14.26 -20.75 -5.18
CA LYS A 286 -14.33 -21.36 -6.52
C LYS A 286 -15.32 -20.55 -7.31
N ASP A 287 -14.77 -19.63 -8.08
CA ASP A 287 -15.52 -18.85 -9.04
C ASP A 287 -16.32 -19.81 -9.93
N TYR A 288 -17.59 -19.49 -10.17
CA TYR A 288 -18.64 -20.42 -10.61
C TYR A 288 -18.43 -21.03 -12.02
N LEU A 289 -17.29 -20.80 -12.66
CA LEU A 289 -16.96 -21.16 -14.03
C LEU A 289 -15.84 -22.23 -14.07
N PRO A 290 -16.18 -23.52 -14.27
CA PRO A 290 -15.21 -24.61 -14.46
C PRO A 290 -14.17 -24.35 -15.56
N GLU A 291 -14.50 -23.49 -16.53
CA GLU A 291 -13.62 -23.07 -17.62
C GLU A 291 -12.42 -22.27 -17.13
N ARG A 292 -12.58 -21.49 -16.03
CA ARG A 292 -11.49 -20.67 -15.46
C ARG A 292 -10.35 -21.54 -14.93
N GLN A 293 -10.66 -22.62 -14.20
CA GLN A 293 -9.64 -23.55 -13.71
C GLN A 293 -8.85 -24.20 -14.87
N LYS A 294 -9.53 -24.54 -15.96
CA LYS A 294 -8.86 -25.06 -17.18
C LYS A 294 -7.95 -24.01 -17.81
N TYR A 295 -8.38 -22.76 -17.85
CA TYR A 295 -7.57 -21.65 -18.35
C TYR A 295 -6.32 -21.43 -17.48
N GLU A 296 -6.46 -21.41 -16.16
CA GLU A 296 -5.32 -21.23 -15.24
C GLU A 296 -4.32 -22.39 -15.36
N MET A 297 -4.79 -23.64 -15.44
CA MET A 297 -3.94 -24.80 -15.74
C MET A 297 -3.17 -24.62 -17.06
N LEU A 298 -3.82 -24.13 -18.11
CA LEU A 298 -3.16 -23.87 -19.40
C LEU A 298 -2.09 -22.78 -19.30
N CYS A 299 -2.35 -21.67 -18.59
CA CYS A 299 -1.32 -20.64 -18.40
C CYS A 299 -0.14 -21.14 -17.53
N ARG A 300 -0.34 -22.14 -16.66
CA ARG A 300 0.76 -22.87 -15.97
C ARG A 300 1.47 -23.90 -16.84
N GLY A 301 0.96 -24.19 -18.04
CA GLY A 301 1.49 -25.23 -18.93
C GLY A 301 1.06 -26.65 -18.53
N GLU A 302 0.06 -26.79 -17.66
CA GLU A 302 -0.49 -28.08 -17.23
C GLU A 302 -1.48 -28.63 -18.28
N GLY A 303 -1.52 -29.96 -18.45
CA GLY A 303 -2.56 -30.63 -19.25
C GLY A 303 -2.31 -30.76 -20.76
N LEU A 304 -1.26 -30.13 -21.31
CA LEU A 304 -0.85 -30.33 -22.71
C LEU A 304 0.39 -31.25 -22.81
N LYS A 305 0.25 -32.45 -23.42
CA LYS A 305 1.41 -33.16 -23.99
C LYS A 305 1.84 -32.41 -25.26
N MET A 306 2.73 -31.44 -25.10
CA MET A 306 3.18 -30.57 -26.19
C MET A 306 3.99 -31.33 -27.26
N VAL A 307 3.56 -31.25 -28.52
CA VAL A 307 4.41 -31.50 -29.69
C VAL A 307 5.05 -30.14 -30.08
N LYS A 308 6.34 -30.15 -30.39
CA LYS A 308 7.28 -29.00 -30.49
C LYS A 308 6.84 -27.71 -31.21
N TRP A 309 5.73 -27.70 -31.96
CA TRP A 309 5.25 -26.54 -32.73
C TRP A 309 4.19 -25.68 -32.04
N ASN A 310 3.60 -26.12 -30.92
CA ASN A 310 2.49 -25.42 -30.25
C ASN A 310 2.89 -24.50 -29.08
N SER A 311 4.17 -24.43 -28.71
CA SER A 311 4.62 -23.63 -27.55
C SER A 311 4.53 -22.11 -27.77
N LEU A 312 4.63 -21.63 -29.02
CA LEU A 312 4.56 -20.20 -29.33
C LEU A 312 3.12 -19.65 -29.30
N PHE A 313 2.12 -20.46 -29.69
CA PHE A 313 0.72 -20.01 -29.75
C PHE A 313 0.03 -19.89 -28.38
N VAL A 314 0.44 -20.68 -27.39
CA VAL A 314 -0.18 -20.63 -26.04
C VAL A 314 0.28 -19.39 -25.25
N PHE A 315 1.54 -18.96 -25.43
CA PHE A 315 2.04 -17.72 -24.84
C PHE A 315 1.28 -16.50 -25.38
N ASP A 316 0.98 -16.47 -26.69
CA ASP A 316 0.18 -15.39 -27.28
C ASP A 316 -1.29 -15.41 -26.82
N PHE A 317 -1.89 -16.59 -26.56
CA PHE A 317 -3.28 -16.67 -26.10
C PHE A 317 -3.50 -16.13 -24.68
N CYS A 318 -2.58 -16.40 -23.73
CA CYS A 318 -2.65 -15.79 -22.39
C CYS A 318 -2.34 -14.27 -22.45
N LEU A 319 -1.62 -13.78 -23.48
CA LEU A 319 -1.39 -12.34 -23.74
C LEU A 319 -2.58 -11.64 -24.42
N ILE A 320 -3.38 -12.32 -25.25
CA ILE A 320 -4.51 -11.70 -25.97
C ILE A 320 -5.72 -11.48 -25.04
N TYR A 321 -5.93 -12.32 -24.02
CA TYR A 321 -6.96 -12.05 -23.00
C TYR A 321 -6.60 -10.89 -22.06
N ARG A 322 -5.35 -10.39 -22.12
CA ARG A 322 -4.84 -9.24 -21.37
C ARG A 322 -5.51 -7.91 -21.76
N THR A 323 -6.10 -7.84 -22.96
CA THR A 323 -6.72 -6.60 -23.48
C THR A 323 -8.25 -6.62 -23.50
N SER A 324 -8.90 -7.79 -23.47
CA SER A 324 -10.35 -7.86 -23.71
C SER A 324 -11.23 -7.87 -22.46
N HIS A 325 -10.69 -8.01 -21.25
CA HIS A 325 -11.48 -8.06 -20.00
C HIS A 325 -11.02 -7.06 -18.93
N ALA A 326 -10.19 -6.08 -19.30
CA ALA A 326 -9.88 -4.93 -18.42
C ALA A 326 -11.04 -3.91 -18.32
N GLY A 327 -12.16 -4.12 -19.03
CA GLY A 327 -13.28 -3.19 -19.09
C GLY A 327 -14.66 -3.84 -18.96
N LEU A 328 -14.80 -4.93 -18.19
CA LEU A 328 -16.11 -5.50 -17.87
C LEU A 328 -16.27 -5.66 -16.34
N ILE A 329 -16.85 -4.59 -15.79
CA ILE A 329 -17.46 -4.34 -14.48
C ILE A 329 -16.54 -3.76 -13.42
#